data_AF-A0A2A5M2Z0-F1
#
_entry.id   AF-A0A2A5M2Z0-F1
#
_cell.length_a   1.000
_cell.length_b   1.000
_cell.length_c   1.000
_cell.angle_alpha   90.00
_cell.angle_beta   90.00
_cell.angle_gamma   90.00
#
_symmetry.space_group_name_H-M   'P 1'
#
loop_
_entity.id
_entity.type
_entity.pdbx_description
1 polymer ?
#
loop_
_entity_poly.entity_id
_entity_poly.type
_entity_poly.pdbx_seq_one_letter_code
_entity_poly.pdbx_strand_id
1 'polypeptide(L)' 'IPSAHTLIVSNKQKISLDVIEFAARLCVSFSKLKKGSYWVDYTLKNFVKVQQKAFVNYTNFKSINITKD' A
#
# COMPACT_ATOMS: atom_id res chain seq x y z
N ILE A 1 -9.95 -6.15 -1.75
CA ILE A 1 -10.77 -5.35 -0.80
C ILE A 1 -10.65 -3.89 -1.19
N PRO A 2 -11.74 -3.12 -1.34
CA PRO A 2 -11.66 -1.68 -1.60
C PRO A 2 -11.05 -0.94 -0.40
N SER A 3 -10.02 -0.14 -0.66
CA SER A 3 -9.31 0.65 0.36
C SER A 3 -8.74 1.93 -0.25
N ALA A 4 -8.14 2.78 0.60
CA ALA A 4 -7.34 3.91 0.16
C ALA A 4 -6.08 3.44 -0.59
N HIS A 5 -5.56 4.30 -1.46
CA HIS A 5 -4.22 4.14 -2.06
C HIS A 5 -3.26 5.05 -1.32
N THR A 6 -2.11 4.53 -0.90
CA THR A 6 -1.02 5.31 -0.30
C THR A 6 0.15 5.39 -1.28
N LEU A 7 0.65 6.60 -1.53
CA LEU A 7 1.81 6.82 -2.40
C LEU A 7 2.96 7.41 -1.58
N ILE A 8 4.13 6.76 -1.64
CA ILE A 8 5.37 7.30 -1.09
C ILE A 8 6.05 8.11 -2.19
N VAL A 9 6.20 9.42 -1.98
CA VAL A 9 6.93 10.31 -2.90
C VAL A 9 8.30 10.59 -2.29
N SER A 10 9.36 10.18 -2.98
CA SER A 10 10.73 10.38 -2.55
C SER A 10 11.67 10.39 -3.74
N ASN A 11 12.79 11.12 -3.63
CA ASN A 11 13.88 11.09 -4.60
C ASN A 11 14.87 9.94 -4.33
N LYS A 12 14.65 9.13 -3.28
CA LYS A 12 15.48 7.98 -2.96
C LYS A 12 15.13 6.80 -3.86
N GLN A 13 16.15 6.14 -4.43
CA GLN A 13 15.97 4.94 -5.23
C GLN A 13 15.52 3.72 -4.41
N LYS A 14 15.93 3.65 -3.13
CA LYS A 14 15.54 2.60 -2.19
C LYS A 14 14.86 3.23 -0.98
N ILE A 15 13.67 2.75 -0.68
CA ILE A 15 12.90 3.14 0.51
C ILE A 15 13.18 2.12 1.61
N SER A 16 13.43 2.59 2.83
CA SER A 16 13.62 1.70 3.98
C SER A 16 12.31 0.98 4.34
N LEU A 17 12.43 -0.20 4.95
CA LEU A 17 11.27 -0.98 5.38
C LEU A 17 10.38 -0.22 6.37
N ASP A 18 10.97 0.56 7.28
CA ASP A 18 10.21 1.34 8.27
C ASP A 18 9.27 2.36 7.62
N VAL A 19 9.71 2.99 6.52
CA VAL A 19 8.88 3.96 5.76
C VAL A 19 7.78 3.23 5.00
N ILE A 20 8.06 2.04 4.47
CA ILE A 20 7.04 1.19 3.84
C ILE A 20 6.00 0.75 4.86
N GLU A 21 6.43 0.32 6.04
CA GLU A 21 5.56 -0.08 7.14
C GLU A 21 4.66 1.08 7.60
N PHE A 22 5.24 2.28 7.77
CA PHE A 22 4.48 3.49 8.12
C PHE A 22 3.41 3.81 7.07
N ALA A 23 3.77 3.78 5.78
CA ALA A 23 2.81 4.00 4.70
C ALA A 23 1.71 2.92 4.64
N ALA A 24 2.06 1.67 4.94
CA ALA A 24 1.11 0.56 5.00
C ALA A 24 0.15 0.70 6.20
N ARG A 25 0.64 1.12 7.37
CA ARG A 25 -0.20 1.50 8.53
C ARG A 25 -1.17 2.61 8.18
N LEU A 26 -0.72 3.63 7.45
CA LEU A 26 -1.58 4.71 6.97
C LEU A 26 -2.69 4.17 6.03
N CYS A 27 -2.30 3.33 5.05
CA CYS A 27 -3.23 2.70 4.11
C CYS A 27 -4.35 1.94 4.82
N VAL A 28 -3.97 1.09 5.77
CA VAL A 28 -4.91 0.28 6.56
C VAL A 28 -5.76 1.16 7.48
N SER A 29 -5.19 2.23 8.05
CA SER A 29 -5.92 3.16 8.93
C SER A 29 -7.07 3.85 8.20
N PHE A 30 -6.86 4.26 6.95
CA PHE A 30 -7.89 4.88 6.10
C PHE A 30 -8.83 3.89 5.40
N SER A 31 -8.66 2.58 5.62
CA SER A 31 -9.58 1.56 5.15
C SER A 31 -10.79 1.41 6.08
N LYS A 32 -11.93 0.96 5.54
CA LYS A 32 -13.13 0.58 6.31
C LYS A 32 -13.01 -0.79 6.99
N LEU A 33 -11.81 -1.33 7.13
CA LEU A 33 -11.54 -2.61 7.78
C LEU A 33 -11.69 -2.49 9.30
N LYS A 34 -12.10 -3.60 9.93
CA LYS A 34 -12.15 -3.74 11.39
C LYS A 34 -10.74 -3.90 11.96
N LYS A 35 -10.61 -3.93 13.28
CA LYS A 35 -9.36 -4.27 13.96
C LYS A 35 -8.90 -5.67 13.53
N GLY A 36 -7.60 -5.86 13.34
CA GLY A 36 -7.03 -7.13 12.91
C GLY A 36 -5.73 -6.98 12.11
N SER A 37 -5.17 -8.10 11.67
CA SER A 37 -3.94 -8.13 10.86
C SER A 37 -4.28 -8.28 9.38
N TYR A 38 -3.65 -7.44 8.56
CA TYR A 38 -3.89 -7.33 7.13
C TYR A 38 -2.59 -7.32 6.34
N TRP A 39 -2.58 -8.08 5.24
CA TRP A 39 -1.53 -7.98 4.24
C TRP A 39 -1.77 -6.76 3.37
N VAL A 40 -0.74 -5.91 3.28
CA VAL A 40 -0.72 -4.71 2.44
C VAL A 40 0.29 -4.91 1.34
N ASP A 41 -0.17 -4.82 0.10
CA ASP A 41 0.69 -4.90 -1.06
C ASP A 41 1.34 -3.55 -1.36
N TYR A 42 2.62 -3.58 -1.71
CA TYR A 42 3.37 -2.42 -2.17
C TYR A 42 4.20 -2.77 -3.40
N THR A 43 4.27 -1.82 -4.33
CA THR A 43 5.05 -1.92 -5.56
C THR A 43 5.45 -0.52 -6.04
N LEU A 44 6.34 -0.46 -7.02
CA LEU A 44 6.65 0.80 -7.68
C LEU A 44 5.49 1.23 -8.58
N LYS A 45 5.24 2.54 -8.66
CA LYS A 45 4.18 3.12 -9.50
C LYS A 45 4.23 2.65 -10.95
N ASN A 46 5.42 2.38 -11.48
CA ASN A 46 5.61 1.88 -12.85
C ASN A 46 4.94 0.52 -13.10
N PHE A 47 4.72 -0.28 -12.05
CA PHE A 47 4.03 -1.57 -12.12
C PHE A 47 2.53 -1.49 -11.83
N VAL A 48 1.97 -0.27 -11.71
CA VAL A 48 0.53 -0.03 -11.47
C VAL A 48 -0.09 0.60 -12.72
N LYS A 49 -1.14 -0.02 -13.24
CA LYS A 49 -1.92 0.47 -14.38
C LYS A 49 -3.36 0.77 -13.95
N VAL A 50 -3.78 2.01 -14.14
CA VAL A 50 -5.18 2.40 -13.91
C VAL A 50 -6.06 1.80 -14.99
N GLN A 51 -7.09 1.07 -14.58
CA GLN A 51 -8.12 0.55 -15.47
C GLN A 51 -9.28 1.54 -15.53
N GLN A 52 -9.83 1.91 -14.36
CA GLN A 52 -10.94 2.85 -14.27
C GLN A 52 -11.02 3.51 -12.89
N LYS A 53 -10.89 4.85 -12.81
CA LYS A 53 -10.90 5.59 -11.54
C LYS A 53 -9.91 4.98 -10.52
N ALA A 54 -10.38 4.50 -9.37
CA ALA A 54 -9.57 3.84 -8.33
C ALA A 54 -9.34 2.34 -8.59
N PHE A 55 -9.88 1.77 -9.67
CA PHE A 55 -9.66 0.40 -10.06
C PHE A 55 -8.34 0.29 -10.85
N VAL A 56 -7.39 -0.45 -10.29
CA VAL A 56 -6.04 -0.59 -10.81
C VAL A 56 -5.65 -2.06 -10.90
N ASN A 57 -4.84 -2.38 -11.89
CA ASN A 57 -4.10 -3.64 -11.96
C ASN A 57 -2.64 -3.37 -11.60
N TYR A 58 -2.06 -4.20 -10.75
CA TYR A 58 -0.67 -4.06 -10.35
C TYR A 58 0.07 -5.40 -10.43
N THR A 59 1.36 -5.34 -10.69
CA THR A 59 2.25 -6.51 -10.79
C THR A 59 3.54 -6.28 -9.99
N ASN A 60 4.36 -7.32 -9.87
CA ASN A 60 5.68 -7.27 -9.22
C ASN A 60 5.64 -6.63 -7.81
N PHE A 61 4.62 -6.99 -7.03
CA PHE A 61 4.42 -6.47 -5.70
C PHE A 61 5.06 -7.36 -4.63
N LYS A 62 5.29 -6.77 -3.47
CA LYS A 62 5.59 -7.46 -2.22
C LYS A 62 4.49 -7.13 -1.22
N SER A 63 4.37 -7.95 -0.18
CA SER A 63 3.36 -7.75 0.85
C SER A 63 4.02 -7.59 2.22
N ILE A 64 3.43 -6.77 3.08
CA ILE A 64 3.80 -6.61 4.49
C ILE A 64 2.58 -6.81 5.37
N ASN A 65 2.73 -7.49 6.51
CA ASN A 65 1.65 -7.72 7.45
C ASN A 65 1.56 -6.55 8.43
N ILE A 66 0.39 -5.93 8.53
CA ILE A 66 0.11 -4.75 9.35
C ILE A 66 -1.06 -5.03 10.28
N THR A 67 -0.87 -4.77 11.57
CA THR A 67 -1.95 -4.79 12.55
C THR A 67 -2.67 -3.44 12.58
N LYS A 68 -3.99 -3.47 12.43
CA LYS A 68 -4.91 -2.35 12.63
C LYS A 68 -5.48 -2.42 14.03
N ASP A 69 -5.20 -1.40 14.82
CA ASP A 69 -5.70 -1.24 16.19
C ASP A 69 -7.06 -0.52 16.26
#